data_AF-A0A0F5PU01-F1
#
_entry.id   AF-A0A0F5PU01-F1
#
_cell.length_a   1.000
_cell.length_b   1.000
_cell.length_c   1.000
_cell.angle_alpha   90.00
_cell.angle_beta   90.00
_cell.angle_gamma   90.00
#
_symmetry.space_group_name_H-M   'P 1'
#
loop_
_entity.id
_entity.type
_entity.pdbx_description
1 polymer ?
#
loop_
_entity_poly.entity_id
_entity_poly.type
_entity_poly.pdbx_seq_one_letter_code
_entity_poly.pdbx_strand_id
1 'polypeptide(L)'
;MKTLLAGMAITLAASTAALAFDAETQAIIDKHKAGKLVVIADVAHLMLASAKWCYDDQDHSCAWTEVYLEVTDSAATFELGNSWDAETDYALTDEGAFNDNKICQTGMNWVPNLRGTRRSDGTSIGGRQLHALKQAVAESRPDLESYDDCFDYLYVSSDPAQQLVTLRQRQYVDGVHDPLNDVEVTVHFNAEDAAGLTLRL
;
A
#
# COMPACT_ATOMS: atom_id res chain seq x y z
N MET A 1 -55.19 -24.62 25.25
CA MET A 1 -54.37 -23.58 24.60
C MET A 1 -52.89 -23.93 24.80
N LYS A 2 -52.45 -24.91 24.02
CA LYS A 2 -51.04 -25.25 23.79
C LYS A 2 -50.68 -24.66 22.42
N THR A 3 -49.38 -24.55 22.15
CA THR A 3 -48.75 -24.06 20.90
C THR A 3 -48.91 -22.57 20.62
N LEU A 4 -47.90 -21.77 21.00
CA LEU A 4 -47.51 -20.50 20.35
C LEU A 4 -46.27 -19.87 21.03
N LEU A 5 -45.21 -20.64 21.29
CA LEU A 5 -43.94 -20.11 21.81
C LEU A 5 -42.77 -20.95 21.29
N ALA A 6 -42.62 -21.01 19.97
CA ALA A 6 -41.44 -21.58 19.32
C ALA A 6 -41.33 -21.02 17.91
N GLY A 7 -40.66 -19.88 17.74
CA GLY A 7 -40.53 -19.29 16.41
C GLY A 7 -39.86 -17.93 16.34
N MET A 8 -38.95 -17.59 17.26
CA MET A 8 -38.26 -16.30 17.21
C MET A 8 -36.85 -16.38 17.82
N ALA A 9 -36.07 -17.37 17.40
CA ALA A 9 -34.67 -17.54 17.84
C ALA A 9 -33.72 -18.01 16.72
N ILE A 10 -34.06 -17.82 15.44
CA ILE A 10 -33.18 -18.22 14.31
C ILE A 10 -33.16 -17.14 13.22
N THR A 11 -33.00 -15.86 13.58
CA THR A 11 -32.83 -14.76 12.61
C THR A 11 -31.86 -13.67 13.05
N LEU A 12 -30.94 -13.96 13.96
CA LEU A 12 -29.89 -13.01 14.40
C LEU A 12 -28.46 -13.54 14.23
N ALA A 13 -28.23 -14.39 13.24
CA ALA A 13 -26.89 -14.90 12.90
C ALA A 13 -26.52 -14.67 11.42
N ALA A 14 -27.12 -13.68 10.77
CA ALA A 14 -26.99 -13.47 9.32
C ALA A 14 -26.69 -12.01 8.90
N SER A 15 -26.08 -11.21 9.77
CA SER A 15 -25.70 -9.82 9.42
C SER A 15 -24.28 -9.42 9.76
N THR A 16 -23.50 -10.29 10.39
CA THR A 16 -22.04 -10.24 10.30
C THR A 16 -21.63 -11.24 9.21
N ALA A 17 -21.89 -10.92 7.94
CA ALA A 17 -20.99 -11.41 6.91
C ALA A 17 -19.64 -10.78 7.28
N ALA A 18 -18.85 -11.54 8.04
CA ALA A 18 -17.60 -11.08 8.59
C ALA A 18 -16.78 -10.53 7.43
N LEU A 19 -16.30 -9.30 7.59
CA LEU A 19 -15.21 -8.71 6.80
C LEU A 19 -13.98 -9.58 7.06
N ALA A 20 -13.95 -10.77 6.49
CA ALA A 20 -12.84 -11.71 6.63
C ALA A 20 -11.93 -11.55 5.43
N PHE A 21 -10.64 -11.79 5.63
CA PHE A 21 -9.72 -11.92 4.52
C PHE A 21 -10.19 -13.03 3.56
N ASP A 22 -9.80 -12.94 2.29
CA ASP A 22 -9.89 -14.11 1.42
C ASP A 22 -9.05 -15.27 1.99
N ALA A 23 -9.34 -16.49 1.55
CA ALA A 23 -8.74 -17.69 2.13
C ALA A 23 -7.20 -17.73 1.99
N GLU A 24 -6.65 -17.14 0.93
CA GLU A 24 -5.22 -17.15 0.66
C GLU A 24 -4.50 -16.09 1.52
N THR A 25 -5.07 -14.89 1.62
CA THR A 25 -4.60 -13.87 2.57
C THR A 25 -4.67 -14.38 4.01
N GLN A 26 -5.74 -15.07 4.40
CA GLN A 26 -5.84 -15.68 5.73
C GLN A 26 -4.76 -16.75 5.95
N ALA A 27 -4.47 -17.58 4.94
CA ALA A 27 -3.42 -18.59 5.04
C ALA A 27 -2.01 -17.98 5.19
N ILE A 28 -1.77 -16.81 4.57
CA ILE A 28 -0.54 -16.04 4.75
C ILE A 28 -0.44 -15.50 6.17
N ILE A 29 -1.53 -14.94 6.70
CA ILE A 29 -1.58 -14.43 8.08
C ILE A 29 -1.32 -15.57 9.08
N ASP A 30 -1.99 -16.72 8.92
CA ASP A 30 -1.91 -17.85 9.85
C ASP A 30 -0.52 -18.49 9.92
N LYS A 31 0.25 -18.45 8.82
CA LYS A 31 1.59 -19.04 8.79
C LYS A 31 2.71 -18.11 9.28
N HIS A 32 2.50 -16.79 9.25
CA HIS A 32 3.54 -15.82 9.61
C HIS A 32 3.53 -15.46 11.10
N LYS A 33 4.71 -15.12 11.61
CA LYS A 33 4.92 -14.70 12.99
C LYS A 33 5.54 -13.33 13.02
N ALA A 34 5.20 -12.52 14.02
CA ALA A 34 5.74 -11.17 14.19
C ALA A 34 7.29 -11.18 14.15
N GLY A 35 7.87 -10.23 13.41
CA GLY A 35 9.31 -10.07 13.20
C GLY A 35 9.93 -11.11 12.26
N LYS A 36 9.14 -11.94 11.57
CA LYS A 36 9.65 -12.89 10.56
C LYS A 36 9.47 -12.35 9.15
N LEU A 37 10.44 -12.69 8.31
CA LEU A 37 10.45 -12.36 6.90
C LEU A 37 9.24 -12.98 6.21
N VAL A 38 8.50 -12.14 5.49
CA VAL A 38 7.45 -12.56 4.55
C VAL A 38 8.14 -12.89 3.23
N VAL A 39 7.86 -14.06 2.67
CA VAL A 39 8.48 -14.42 1.39
C VAL A 39 7.86 -13.59 0.26
N ILE A 40 8.63 -13.23 -0.76
CA ILE A 40 8.19 -12.32 -1.81
C ILE A 40 6.94 -12.82 -2.55
N ALA A 41 6.76 -14.13 -2.66
CA ALA A 41 5.53 -14.72 -3.21
C ALA A 41 4.28 -14.39 -2.39
N ASP A 42 4.40 -14.35 -1.05
CA ASP A 42 3.30 -13.94 -0.18
C ASP A 42 3.10 -12.44 -0.23
N VAL A 43 4.19 -11.66 -0.27
CA VAL A 43 4.12 -10.21 -0.47
C VAL A 43 3.39 -9.89 -1.77
N ALA A 44 3.71 -10.58 -2.86
CA ALA A 44 3.06 -10.44 -4.16
C ALA A 44 1.55 -10.75 -4.10
N HIS A 45 1.14 -11.75 -3.32
CA HIS A 45 -0.28 -12.00 -3.05
C HIS A 45 -0.93 -10.84 -2.28
N LEU A 46 -0.30 -10.37 -1.20
CA LEU A 46 -0.81 -9.23 -0.42
C LEU A 46 -0.91 -7.97 -1.29
N MET A 47 0.05 -7.72 -2.19
CA MET A 47 0.02 -6.64 -3.17
C MET A 47 -1.25 -6.73 -4.03
N LEU A 48 -1.52 -7.90 -4.66
CA LEU A 48 -2.67 -8.12 -5.54
C LEU A 48 -4.03 -8.09 -4.82
N ALA A 49 -4.08 -8.62 -3.60
CA ALA A 49 -5.33 -8.75 -2.86
C ALA A 49 -5.73 -7.45 -2.11
N SER A 50 -4.77 -6.55 -1.89
CA SER A 50 -5.00 -5.29 -1.19
C SER A 50 -5.71 -4.24 -2.05
N ALA A 51 -6.43 -3.34 -1.38
CA ALA A 51 -6.96 -2.14 -2.00
C ALA A 51 -5.93 -0.99 -1.99
N LYS A 52 -5.13 -0.87 -0.93
CA LYS A 52 -4.10 0.17 -0.78
C LYS A 52 -3.09 -0.18 0.31
N TRP A 53 -1.85 0.24 0.11
CA TRP A 53 -0.78 0.20 1.11
C TRP A 53 -0.57 1.62 1.63
N CYS A 54 -0.61 1.78 2.96
CA CYS A 54 -0.45 3.03 3.67
C CYS A 54 0.86 2.99 4.46
N TYR A 55 1.79 3.87 4.11
CA TYR A 55 3.10 3.93 4.75
C TYR A 55 3.10 4.95 5.89
N ASP A 56 3.64 4.58 7.04
CA ASP A 56 3.59 5.34 8.30
C ASP A 56 2.18 5.87 8.63
N ASP A 57 1.20 4.96 8.61
CA ASP A 57 -0.19 5.25 8.97
C ASP A 57 -0.30 5.86 10.37
N GLN A 58 -0.85 7.08 10.43
CA GLN A 58 -1.21 7.75 11.68
C GLN A 58 -2.55 8.45 11.50
N ASP A 59 -3.49 8.10 12.36
CA ASP A 59 -4.83 8.69 12.40
C ASP A 59 -5.52 8.70 11.02
N HIS A 60 -5.41 7.61 10.26
CA HIS A 60 -6.01 7.44 8.93
C HIS A 60 -5.40 8.39 7.87
N SER A 61 -4.12 8.73 8.07
CA SER A 61 -3.28 9.47 7.13
C SER A 61 -1.96 8.74 6.89
N CYS A 62 -1.55 8.68 5.63
CA CYS A 62 -0.33 7.99 5.21
C CYS A 62 0.75 9.01 4.86
N ALA A 63 2.01 8.73 5.16
CA ALA A 63 3.13 9.50 4.60
C ALA A 63 3.16 9.38 3.07
N TRP A 64 2.98 8.18 2.54
CA TRP A 64 2.67 7.92 1.14
C TRP A 64 1.82 6.66 1.01
N THR A 65 1.32 6.41 -0.20
CA THR A 65 0.48 5.26 -0.49
C THR A 65 0.95 4.55 -1.73
N GLU A 66 0.68 3.25 -1.80
CA GLU A 66 0.83 2.46 -3.03
C GLU A 66 -0.45 1.69 -3.33
N VAL A 67 -0.77 1.59 -4.62
CA VAL A 67 -1.80 0.71 -5.15
C VAL A 67 -1.17 -0.15 -6.24
N TYR A 68 -1.12 -1.45 -6.02
CA TYR A 68 -0.54 -2.39 -6.97
C TYR A 68 -1.50 -2.64 -8.13
N LEU A 69 -1.04 -2.36 -9.35
CA LEU A 69 -1.84 -2.39 -10.58
C LEU A 69 -1.69 -3.74 -11.30
N GLU A 70 -0.47 -4.27 -11.30
CA GLU A 70 -0.12 -5.56 -11.88
C GLU A 70 1.00 -6.19 -11.06
N VAL A 71 0.91 -7.50 -10.83
CA VAL A 71 1.96 -8.27 -10.18
C VAL A 71 2.14 -9.58 -10.96
N THR A 72 3.38 -9.87 -11.30
CA THR A 72 3.81 -11.07 -12.01
C THR A 72 4.73 -11.89 -11.11
N ASP A 73 5.20 -13.03 -11.60
CA ASP A 73 6.16 -13.87 -10.87
C ASP A 73 7.51 -13.16 -10.61
N SER A 74 7.82 -12.08 -11.34
CA SER A 74 9.14 -11.43 -11.30
C SER A 74 9.11 -9.91 -11.12
N ALA A 75 7.94 -9.28 -11.06
CA ALA A 75 7.84 -7.83 -10.98
C ALA A 75 6.46 -7.38 -10.50
N ALA A 76 6.39 -6.13 -10.04
CA ALA A 76 5.15 -5.43 -9.73
C ALA A 76 5.16 -4.02 -10.34
N THR A 77 4.01 -3.61 -10.87
CA THR A 77 3.73 -2.24 -11.30
C THR A 77 2.73 -1.64 -10.33
N PHE A 78 2.98 -0.43 -9.85
CA PHE A 78 2.17 0.21 -8.83
C PHE A 78 2.00 1.70 -9.08
N GLU A 79 0.89 2.27 -8.59
CA GLU A 79 0.71 3.70 -8.46
C GLU A 79 1.17 4.13 -7.06
N LEU A 80 2.13 5.04 -6.99
CA LEU A 80 2.55 5.69 -5.75
C LEU A 80 1.88 7.06 -5.64
N GLY A 81 1.24 7.33 -4.51
CA GLY A 81 0.65 8.62 -4.17
C GLY A 81 1.35 9.27 -2.98
N ASN A 82 1.68 10.56 -3.07
CA ASN A 82 2.37 11.30 -2.02
C ASN A 82 2.01 12.80 -2.05
N SER A 83 2.20 13.50 -0.94
CA SER A 83 2.07 14.95 -0.84
C SER A 83 3.31 15.63 -1.42
N TRP A 84 3.13 16.66 -2.25
CA TRP A 84 4.23 17.53 -2.67
C TRP A 84 4.36 18.73 -1.72
N ASP A 85 3.24 19.38 -1.43
CA ASP A 85 3.15 20.52 -0.53
C ASP A 85 1.75 20.61 0.10
N ALA A 86 1.50 21.67 0.87
CA ALA A 86 0.23 21.88 1.56
C ALA A 86 -0.99 21.99 0.61
N GLU A 87 -0.77 22.25 -0.68
CA GLU A 87 -1.82 22.47 -1.67
C GLU A 87 -1.92 21.32 -2.69
N THR A 88 -0.87 20.52 -2.84
CA THR A 88 -0.70 19.60 -3.96
C THR A 88 -0.33 18.19 -3.52
N ASP A 89 -1.14 17.23 -3.96
CA ASP A 89 -0.76 15.82 -4.00
C ASP A 89 -0.30 15.45 -5.40
N TYR A 90 0.55 14.42 -5.50
CA TYR A 90 0.92 13.82 -6.76
C TYR A 90 0.78 12.30 -6.72
N ALA A 91 0.58 11.73 -7.91
CA ALA A 91 0.62 10.30 -8.12
C ALA A 91 1.47 9.99 -9.36
N LEU A 92 2.17 8.86 -9.33
CA LEU A 92 3.03 8.38 -10.41
C LEU A 92 2.88 6.86 -10.52
N THR A 93 3.26 6.31 -11.67
CA THR A 93 3.35 4.86 -11.84
C THR A 93 4.81 4.46 -11.82
N ASP A 94 5.15 3.46 -11.00
CA ASP A 94 6.50 2.92 -10.92
C ASP A 94 6.49 1.39 -11.06
N GLU A 95 7.68 0.81 -11.22
CA GLU A 95 7.90 -0.62 -11.40
C GLU A 95 9.03 -1.11 -10.48
N GLY A 96 8.78 -2.24 -9.82
CA GLY A 96 9.76 -2.96 -9.01
C GLY A 96 9.96 -4.38 -9.52
N ALA A 97 11.22 -4.82 -9.60
CA ALA A 97 11.60 -6.18 -9.97
C ALA A 97 11.78 -7.06 -8.72
N PHE A 98 11.33 -8.31 -8.78
CA PHE A 98 11.52 -9.25 -7.69
C PHE A 98 12.89 -9.93 -7.80
N ASN A 99 13.70 -9.79 -6.75
CA ASN A 99 15.04 -10.38 -6.68
C ASN A 99 15.39 -10.80 -5.25
N ASP A 100 15.87 -12.03 -5.07
CA ASP A 100 16.36 -12.55 -3.78
C ASP A 100 15.44 -12.24 -2.57
N ASN A 101 14.14 -12.52 -2.74
CA ASN A 101 13.08 -12.25 -1.76
C ASN A 101 12.84 -10.76 -1.45
N LYS A 102 13.17 -9.87 -2.40
CA LYS A 102 12.96 -8.43 -2.30
C LYS A 102 12.22 -7.91 -3.52
N ILE A 103 11.65 -6.72 -3.41
CA ILE A 103 11.26 -5.87 -4.54
C ILE A 103 12.32 -4.78 -4.69
N CYS A 104 12.94 -4.66 -5.86
CA CYS A 104 13.99 -3.68 -6.15
C CYS A 104 13.48 -2.68 -7.18
N GLN A 105 13.80 -1.40 -6.98
CA GLN A 105 13.50 -0.37 -7.96
C GLN A 105 14.20 -0.67 -9.28
N THR A 106 13.57 -0.26 -10.39
CA THR A 106 14.07 -0.54 -11.75
C THR A 106 14.86 0.62 -12.35
N GLY A 107 14.96 1.76 -11.64
CA GLY A 107 15.52 3.00 -12.16
C GLY A 107 14.65 3.67 -13.23
N MET A 108 13.37 3.29 -13.34
CA MET A 108 12.45 3.91 -14.29
C MET A 108 12.25 5.40 -13.98
N ASN A 109 12.43 6.24 -14.99
CA ASN A 109 12.10 7.65 -14.87
C ASN A 109 10.58 7.86 -14.91
N TRP A 110 9.98 8.01 -13.73
CA TRP A 110 8.54 8.19 -13.56
C TRP A 110 8.06 9.65 -13.71
N VAL A 111 8.95 10.66 -13.76
CA VAL A 111 8.53 12.08 -13.86
C VAL A 111 7.58 12.35 -15.03
N PRO A 112 7.78 11.78 -16.23
CA PRO A 112 6.86 11.96 -17.34
C PRO A 112 5.44 11.46 -17.05
N ASN A 113 5.26 10.46 -16.19
CA ASN A 113 3.96 9.88 -15.86
C ASN A 113 3.29 10.51 -14.62
N LEU A 114 3.98 11.42 -13.93
CA LEU A 114 3.44 12.13 -12.77
C LEU A 114 2.14 12.88 -13.12
N ARG A 115 1.17 12.76 -12.21
CA ARG A 115 -0.11 13.45 -12.18
C ARG A 115 -0.18 14.27 -10.89
N GLY A 116 -0.81 15.43 -10.93
CA GLY A 116 -1.00 16.28 -9.74
C GLY A 116 -2.49 16.51 -9.46
N THR A 117 -2.83 16.67 -8.20
CA THR A 117 -4.19 16.92 -7.71
C THR A 117 -4.15 18.00 -6.63
N ARG A 118 -5.10 18.93 -6.64
CA ARG A 118 -5.25 19.92 -5.57
C ARG A 118 -5.87 19.28 -4.34
N ARG A 119 -5.24 19.46 -3.18
CA ARG A 119 -5.72 18.94 -1.89
C ARG A 119 -7.04 19.56 -1.45
N SER A 120 -7.29 20.82 -1.82
CA SER A 120 -8.47 21.56 -1.39
C SER A 120 -9.79 21.02 -1.95
N ASP A 121 -9.77 20.45 -3.15
CA ASP A 121 -10.98 20.10 -3.90
C ASP A 121 -10.87 18.83 -4.76
N GLY A 122 -9.72 18.15 -4.74
CA GLY A 122 -9.49 16.94 -5.52
C GLY A 122 -9.38 17.17 -7.02
N THR A 123 -9.30 18.42 -7.50
CA THR A 123 -9.25 18.70 -8.93
C THR A 123 -7.86 18.42 -9.51
N SER A 124 -7.82 17.80 -10.68
CA SER A 124 -6.56 17.52 -11.37
C SER A 124 -5.82 18.80 -11.80
N ILE A 125 -4.50 18.77 -11.66
CA ILE A 125 -3.58 19.81 -12.13
C ILE A 125 -3.11 19.43 -13.55
N GLY A 126 -3.20 20.39 -14.49
CA GLY A 126 -2.86 20.17 -15.90
C GLY A 126 -2.07 21.31 -16.52
N GLY A 127 -1.76 21.19 -17.82
CA GLY A 127 -1.13 22.24 -18.63
C GLY A 127 0.19 22.76 -18.05
N ARG A 128 0.34 24.09 -17.99
CA ARG A 128 1.57 24.74 -17.50
C ARG A 128 1.85 24.46 -16.02
N GLN A 129 0.80 24.29 -15.21
CA GLN A 129 0.96 24.00 -13.78
C GLN A 129 1.54 22.59 -13.57
N LEU A 130 1.02 21.59 -14.29
CA LEU A 130 1.57 20.24 -14.24
C LEU A 130 3.01 20.19 -14.78
N HIS A 131 3.30 20.96 -15.83
CA HIS A 131 4.66 21.05 -16.35
C HIS A 131 5.64 21.61 -15.31
N ALA A 132 5.26 22.69 -14.61
CA ALA A 132 6.09 23.26 -13.54
C ALA A 132 6.29 22.30 -12.37
N LEU A 133 5.24 21.57 -11.96
CA LEU A 133 5.35 20.54 -10.93
C LEU A 133 6.35 19.44 -11.34
N LYS A 134 6.26 18.93 -12.57
CA LYS A 134 7.20 17.92 -13.08
C LYS A 134 8.65 18.41 -13.10
N GLN A 135 8.87 19.68 -13.46
CA GLN A 135 10.21 20.27 -13.41
C GLN A 135 10.73 20.36 -11.98
N ALA A 136 9.91 20.86 -11.04
CA ALA A 136 10.31 20.98 -9.65
C ALA A 136 10.63 19.63 -9.00
N VAL A 137 9.87 18.58 -9.33
CA VAL A 137 10.12 17.22 -8.85
C VAL A 137 11.39 16.62 -9.47
N ALA A 138 11.63 16.83 -10.77
CA ALA A 138 12.86 16.39 -11.41
C ALA A 138 14.10 17.09 -10.80
N GLU A 139 13.98 18.37 -10.45
CA GLU A 139 15.06 19.13 -9.81
C GLU A 139 15.35 18.67 -8.36
N SER A 140 14.33 18.21 -7.63
CA SER A 140 14.51 17.69 -6.26
C SER A 140 15.01 16.24 -6.21
N ARG A 141 14.96 15.52 -7.33
CA ARG A 141 15.39 14.13 -7.46
C ARG A 141 16.37 13.96 -8.63
N PRO A 142 17.62 14.45 -8.49
CA PRO A 142 18.62 14.37 -9.56
C PRO A 142 19.11 12.93 -9.84
N ASP A 143 18.76 11.99 -8.98
CA ASP A 143 19.28 10.62 -8.88
C ASP A 143 18.24 9.54 -9.23
N LEU A 144 17.09 9.91 -9.81
CA LEU A 144 16.00 8.99 -10.15
C LEU A 144 16.44 7.78 -10.98
N GLU A 145 17.43 7.96 -11.86
CA GLU A 145 17.94 6.92 -12.75
C GLU A 145 19.04 6.06 -12.10
N SER A 146 19.49 6.42 -10.89
CA SER A 146 20.56 5.73 -10.15
C SER A 146 20.09 5.09 -8.84
N TYR A 147 18.78 5.13 -8.55
CA TYR A 147 18.19 4.49 -7.38
C TYR A 147 18.10 2.96 -7.61
N ASP A 148 18.80 2.18 -6.77
CA ASP A 148 18.81 0.71 -6.78
C ASP A 148 18.40 0.17 -5.40
N ASP A 149 17.41 0.82 -4.79
CA ASP A 149 16.91 0.40 -3.49
C ASP A 149 16.08 -0.87 -3.62
N CYS A 150 16.34 -1.82 -2.73
CA CYS A 150 15.57 -3.04 -2.60
C CYS A 150 14.84 -3.08 -1.25
N PHE A 151 13.68 -3.72 -1.22
CA PHE A 151 12.84 -3.80 -0.04
C PHE A 151 12.42 -5.24 0.25
N ASP A 152 12.52 -5.66 1.51
CA ASP A 152 11.82 -6.84 2.01
C ASP A 152 10.88 -6.47 3.14
N TYR A 153 10.06 -7.45 3.58
CA TYR A 153 8.99 -7.20 4.53
C TYR A 153 9.04 -8.18 5.69
N LEU A 154 8.98 -7.66 6.91
CA LEU A 154 8.72 -8.46 8.10
C LEU A 154 7.25 -8.37 8.46
N TYR A 155 6.64 -9.50 8.81
CA TYR A 155 5.29 -9.50 9.35
C TYR A 155 5.28 -8.85 10.74
N VAL A 156 4.32 -7.97 11.02
CA VAL A 156 4.15 -7.34 12.34
C VAL A 156 2.89 -7.85 13.01
N SER A 157 1.74 -7.63 12.40
CA SER A 157 0.42 -7.97 12.96
C SER A 157 -0.67 -8.03 11.88
N SER A 158 -1.86 -8.45 12.28
CA SER A 158 -3.08 -8.34 11.47
C SER A 158 -4.26 -7.97 12.36
N ASP A 159 -5.21 -7.20 11.82
CA ASP A 159 -6.52 -6.98 12.41
C ASP A 159 -7.61 -7.52 11.47
N PRO A 160 -8.12 -8.74 11.72
CA PRO A 160 -9.17 -9.32 10.90
C PRO A 160 -10.50 -8.57 10.98
N ALA A 161 -10.78 -7.81 12.05
CA ALA A 161 -12.03 -7.06 12.16
C ALA A 161 -12.06 -5.86 11.19
N GLN A 162 -10.88 -5.30 10.92
CA GLN A 162 -10.67 -4.18 10.00
C GLN A 162 -10.09 -4.60 8.65
N GLN A 163 -9.78 -5.89 8.47
CA GLN A 163 -9.08 -6.43 7.31
C GLN A 163 -7.76 -5.70 7.02
N LEU A 164 -6.91 -5.57 8.05
CA LEU A 164 -5.60 -4.93 7.96
C LEU A 164 -4.47 -5.94 8.19
N VAL A 165 -3.38 -5.81 7.45
CA VAL A 165 -2.10 -6.47 7.74
C VAL A 165 -1.03 -5.40 7.92
N THR A 166 -0.27 -5.47 9.01
CA THR A 166 0.85 -4.57 9.27
C THR A 166 2.16 -5.29 8.95
N LEU A 167 2.98 -4.66 8.11
CA LEU A 167 4.32 -5.10 7.74
C LEU A 167 5.34 -4.05 8.17
N ARG A 168 6.59 -4.49 8.33
CA ARG A 168 7.75 -3.60 8.39
C ARG A 168 8.51 -3.75 7.10
N GLN A 169 8.49 -2.73 6.25
CA GLN A 169 9.35 -2.68 5.08
C GLN A 169 10.77 -2.35 5.55
N ARG A 170 11.74 -3.10 5.04
CA ARG A 170 13.17 -2.87 5.29
C ARG A 170 13.85 -2.47 4.00
N GLN A 171 14.56 -1.35 4.00
CA GLN A 171 15.26 -0.86 2.82
C GLN A 171 16.71 -1.34 2.77
N TYR A 172 17.16 -1.72 1.58
CA TYR A 172 18.53 -2.09 1.29
C TYR A 172 19.07 -1.16 0.21
N VAL A 173 20.14 -0.44 0.54
CA VAL A 173 20.85 0.45 -0.38
C VAL A 173 22.17 -0.25 -0.72
N ASP A 174 22.47 -0.42 -2.01
CA ASP A 174 23.65 -1.16 -2.49
C ASP A 174 23.77 -2.57 -1.84
N GLY A 175 22.62 -3.22 -1.59
CA GLY A 175 22.53 -4.54 -0.96
C GLY A 175 22.74 -4.55 0.56
N VAL A 176 22.92 -3.40 1.21
CA VAL A 176 23.10 -3.29 2.66
C VAL A 176 21.82 -2.76 3.32
N HIS A 177 21.32 -3.48 4.33
CA HIS A 177 20.14 -3.04 5.11
C HIS A 177 20.43 -1.71 5.82
N ASP A 178 19.62 -0.69 5.54
CA ASP A 178 19.62 0.59 6.26
C ASP A 178 18.40 0.68 7.20
N PRO A 179 18.57 0.42 8.51
CA PRO A 179 17.45 0.44 9.45
C PRO A 179 16.90 1.85 9.72
N LEU A 180 17.56 2.91 9.28
CA LEU A 180 17.06 4.28 9.45
C LEU A 180 15.89 4.59 8.53
N ASN A 181 15.73 3.82 7.45
CA ASN A 181 14.66 3.99 6.47
C ASN A 181 13.62 2.87 6.51
N ASP A 182 13.69 2.02 7.54
CA ASP A 182 12.68 1.00 7.81
C ASP A 182 11.34 1.66 8.15
N VAL A 183 10.29 1.34 7.38
CA VAL A 183 8.97 1.98 7.49
C VAL A 183 7.88 0.97 7.81
N GLU A 184 6.92 1.36 8.66
CA GLU A 184 5.74 0.54 8.92
C GLU A 184 4.71 0.73 7.79
N VAL A 185 4.12 -0.39 7.36
CA VAL A 185 3.18 -0.42 6.25
C VAL A 185 1.90 -1.08 6.72
N THR A 186 0.79 -0.36 6.65
CA THR A 186 -0.55 -0.92 6.83
C THR A 186 -1.13 -1.26 5.47
N VAL A 187 -1.45 -2.54 5.27
CA VAL A 187 -2.05 -3.06 4.05
C VAL A 187 -3.56 -3.16 4.27
N HIS A 188 -4.32 -2.34 3.54
CA HIS A 188 -5.77 -2.26 3.64
C HIS A 188 -6.41 -3.14 2.57
N PHE A 189 -7.23 -4.11 3.00
CA PHE A 189 -7.98 -4.98 2.09
C PHE A 189 -9.43 -4.53 1.92
N ASN A 190 -9.95 -3.75 2.87
CA ASN A 190 -11.26 -3.14 2.74
C ASN A 190 -11.18 -1.90 1.82
N ALA A 191 -11.85 -1.95 0.67
CA ALA A 191 -11.80 -0.89 -0.33
C ALA A 191 -12.47 0.43 0.12
N GLU A 192 -13.49 0.36 0.97
CA GLU A 192 -14.18 1.55 1.49
C GLU A 192 -13.30 2.32 2.48
N ASP A 193 -12.68 1.60 3.42
CA ASP A 193 -11.70 2.13 4.35
C ASP A 193 -10.48 2.71 3.61
N ALA A 194 -9.91 1.94 2.68
CA ALA A 194 -8.77 2.37 1.87
C ALA A 194 -9.04 3.64 1.03
N ALA A 195 -10.30 3.86 0.62
CA ALA A 195 -10.72 5.05 -0.10
C ALA A 195 -10.83 6.29 0.80
N GLY A 196 -10.99 6.11 2.12
CA GLY A 196 -11.02 7.19 3.11
C GLY A 196 -9.65 7.72 3.52
N LEU A 197 -8.57 6.99 3.24
CA LEU A 197 -7.21 7.37 3.59
C LEU A 197 -6.77 8.67 2.92
N THR A 198 -6.05 9.49 3.69
CA THR A 198 -5.51 10.77 3.23
C THR A 198 -3.97 10.75 3.20
N LEU A 199 -3.37 11.67 2.44
CA LEU A 199 -1.91 11.86 2.45
C LEU A 199 -1.52 12.92 3.48
N ARG A 200 -0.45 12.65 4.22
CA ARG A 200 0.12 13.58 5.21
C ARG A 200 1.16 14.49 4.56
N LEU A 201 1.31 15.69 5.14
CA LEU A 201 2.36 16.64 4.79
C LEU A 201 3.63 16.39 5.60
#